data_AF-A0A3C0HQB8-F1
#
_entry.id   AF-A0A3C0HQB8-F1
#
_cell.length_a   1.000
_cell.length_b   1.000
_cell.length_c   1.000
_cell.angle_alpha   90.00
_cell.angle_beta   90.00
_cell.angle_gamma   90.00
#
_symmetry.space_group_name_H-M   'P 1'
#
loop_
_entity.id
_entity.type
_entity.pdbx_description
1 polymer ?
#
loop_
_entity_poly.entity_id
_entity_poly.type
_entity_poly.pdbx_seq_one_letter_code
_entity_poly.pdbx_strand_id
1 'polypeptide(L)'
;KDPSKVDRSAAYATRWVAKNIVAAGAASRCEIQVAYAIGMARPMSVLVETFGTETVDKAAIEKAVDEVFDLRPGAIMRDLDLRRPIYRKTAAYGHFGR
;
A
#
# COMPACT_ATOMS: atom_id res chain seq x y z
N LYS A 1 -8.37 5.46 14.81
CA LYS A 1 -7.33 4.40 14.95
C LYS A 1 -5.97 5.05 14.78
N ASP A 2 -5.07 4.87 15.73
CA ASP A 2 -3.67 5.30 15.61
C ASP A 2 -2.95 4.46 14.52
N PRO A 3 -1.78 4.88 14.02
CA PRO A 3 -1.13 4.20 12.89
C PRO A 3 -0.54 2.82 13.19
N SER A 4 -0.51 2.37 14.45
CA SER A 4 -0.16 0.98 14.76
C SER A 4 -1.22 -0.02 14.29
N LYS A 5 -2.44 0.44 14.02
CA LYS A 5 -3.54 -0.41 13.53
C LYS A 5 -3.45 -0.57 12.02
N VAL A 6 -3.10 -1.77 11.59
CA VAL A 6 -2.89 -2.13 10.17
C VAL A 6 -4.12 -1.86 9.30
N ASP A 7 -5.33 -1.94 9.84
CA ASP A 7 -6.56 -1.54 9.13
C ASP A 7 -6.49 -0.14 8.51
N ARG A 8 -5.72 0.77 9.13
CA ARG A 8 -5.46 2.12 8.60
C ARG A 8 -4.14 2.19 7.87
N SER A 9 -3.05 1.83 8.53
CA SER A 9 -1.70 2.06 7.99
C SER A 9 -1.42 1.19 6.76
N ALA A 10 -1.82 -0.09 6.78
CA ALA A 10 -1.67 -0.96 5.62
C ALA A 10 -2.59 -0.52 4.47
N ALA A 11 -3.82 -0.08 4.74
CA ALA A 11 -4.70 0.46 3.71
C ALA A 11 -4.11 1.72 3.03
N TYR A 12 -3.41 2.57 3.78
CA TYR A 12 -2.70 3.71 3.20
C TYR A 12 -1.48 3.27 2.38
N ALA A 13 -0.74 2.29 2.89
CA ALA A 13 0.40 1.73 2.18
C ALA A 13 -0.02 1.05 0.87
N THR A 14 -1.09 0.25 0.85
CA THR A 14 -1.57 -0.39 -0.39
C THR A 14 -2.06 0.63 -1.41
N ARG A 15 -2.71 1.73 -0.97
CA ARG A 15 -3.00 2.86 -1.86
C ARG A 15 -1.72 3.49 -2.41
N TRP A 16 -0.71 3.69 -1.58
CA TRP A 16 0.58 4.23 -2.00
C TRP A 16 1.24 3.33 -3.06
N VAL A 17 1.31 2.02 -2.82
CA VAL A 17 1.83 1.03 -3.78
C VAL A 17 1.04 1.08 -5.11
N ALA A 18 -0.29 0.90 -5.05
CA ALA A 18 -1.13 0.87 -6.25
C ALA A 18 -1.04 2.17 -7.08
N LYS A 19 -1.01 3.33 -6.41
CA LYS A 19 -0.87 4.63 -7.08
C LYS A 19 0.48 4.72 -7.80
N ASN A 20 1.57 4.23 -7.20
CA ASN A 20 2.88 4.26 -7.83
C ASN A 20 3.00 3.30 -9.01
N ILE A 21 2.41 2.10 -8.93
CA ILE A 21 2.36 1.15 -10.07
C ILE A 21 1.70 1.81 -11.28
N VAL A 22 0.53 2.45 -11.08
CA VAL A 22 -0.18 3.13 -12.17
C VAL A 22 0.58 4.37 -12.64
N ALA A 23 1.13 5.18 -11.74
CA ALA A 23 1.88 6.38 -12.10
C ALA A 23 3.19 6.08 -12.85
N ALA A 24 3.82 4.93 -12.58
CA ALA A 24 4.98 4.43 -13.32
C ALA A 24 4.62 3.88 -14.71
N GLY A 25 3.34 3.83 -15.06
CA GLY A 25 2.86 3.32 -16.34
C GLY A 25 2.87 1.79 -16.44
N ALA A 26 3.15 1.07 -15.34
CA ALA A 26 3.23 -0.39 -15.32
C ALA A 26 1.86 -1.08 -15.48
N ALA A 27 0.78 -0.39 -15.16
CA ALA A 27 -0.60 -0.82 -15.43
C ALA A 27 -1.55 0.40 -15.48
N SER A 28 -2.71 0.29 -16.15
CA SER A 28 -3.71 1.37 -16.13
C SER A 28 -4.66 1.30 -14.92
N ARG A 29 -4.84 0.11 -14.33
CA ARG A 29 -5.51 -0.08 -13.04
C ARG A 29 -4.81 -1.15 -12.21
N CYS A 30 -4.84 -0.99 -10.90
CA CYS A 30 -4.17 -1.90 -9.97
C CYS A 30 -4.93 -1.99 -8.65
N GLU A 31 -5.12 -3.22 -8.17
CA GLU A 31 -5.54 -3.54 -6.81
C GLU A 31 -4.38 -4.23 -6.08
N ILE A 32 -4.18 -3.85 -4.82
CA ILE A 32 -3.20 -4.45 -3.92
C ILE A 32 -3.93 -5.02 -2.73
N GLN A 33 -3.74 -6.31 -2.47
CA GLN A 33 -4.21 -6.97 -1.26
C GLN A 33 -3.03 -7.30 -0.37
N VAL A 34 -3.19 -7.12 0.93
CA VAL A 34 -2.17 -7.46 1.93
C VAL A 34 -2.83 -8.11 3.13
N ALA A 35 -2.26 -9.21 3.60
CA ALA A 35 -2.75 -9.94 4.77
C ALA A 35 -1.68 -10.01 5.85
N TYR A 36 -2.09 -9.83 7.11
CA TYR A 36 -1.23 -9.97 8.29
C TYR A 36 -1.82 -10.98 9.25
N ALA A 37 -0.97 -11.82 9.84
CA ALA A 37 -1.32 -12.60 11.02
C ALA A 37 -1.13 -11.74 12.28
N ILE A 38 -1.97 -11.94 13.30
CA ILE A 38 -1.86 -11.22 14.57
C ILE A 38 -0.47 -11.46 15.17
N GLY A 39 0.23 -10.38 15.52
CA GLY A 39 1.56 -10.42 16.11
C GLY A 39 2.73 -10.53 15.12
N MET A 40 2.46 -10.67 13.82
CA MET A 40 3.52 -10.73 12.79
C MET A 40 3.73 -9.38 12.12
N ALA A 41 5.00 -8.95 12.04
CA ALA A 41 5.35 -7.69 11.40
C ALA A 41 5.38 -7.79 9.87
N ARG A 42 5.85 -8.91 9.32
CA ARG A 42 5.83 -9.13 7.87
C ARG A 42 4.43 -9.58 7.44
N PRO A 43 3.92 -9.10 6.29
CA PRO A 43 2.69 -9.62 5.74
C PRO A 43 2.85 -11.11 5.41
N MET A 44 1.76 -11.86 5.58
CA MET A 44 1.65 -13.26 5.16
C MET A 44 1.55 -13.38 3.64
N SER A 45 0.90 -12.40 3.01
CA SER A 45 0.79 -12.30 1.56
C SER A 45 0.66 -10.85 1.11
N VAL A 46 1.17 -10.59 -0.08
CA VAL A 46 0.95 -9.39 -0.88
C VAL A 46 0.52 -9.86 -2.26
N LEU A 47 -0.66 -9.47 -2.72
CA LEU A 47 -1.17 -9.83 -4.04
C LEU A 47 -1.33 -8.57 -4.88
N VAL A 48 -0.86 -8.63 -6.11
CA VAL A 48 -1.01 -7.58 -7.12
C VAL A 48 -2.02 -8.06 -8.17
N GLU A 49 -3.07 -7.28 -8.40
CA GLU A 49 -4.02 -7.53 -9.48
C GLU A 49 -4.11 -6.32 -10.41
N THR A 50 -3.75 -6.53 -11.67
CA THR A 50 -3.72 -5.50 -12.73
C THR A 50 -4.85 -5.67 -13.72
N PHE A 51 -5.59 -6.76 -13.63
CA PHE A 51 -6.76 -7.11 -14.42
C PHE A 51 -6.52 -7.05 -15.94
N GLY A 52 -5.36 -7.50 -16.40
CA GLY A 52 -4.99 -7.49 -17.82
C GLY A 52 -4.69 -6.11 -18.38
N THR A 53 -4.37 -5.14 -17.52
CA THR A 53 -3.99 -3.78 -17.93
C THR A 53 -2.52 -3.47 -17.75
N GLU A 54 -1.74 -4.46 -17.31
CA GLU A 54 -0.30 -4.37 -17.20
C GLU A 54 0.36 -4.13 -18.57
N THR A 55 1.37 -3.27 -18.57
CA THR A 55 2.18 -2.95 -19.76
C THR A 55 3.54 -3.65 -19.73
N VAL A 56 3.85 -4.32 -18.63
CA VAL A 56 5.04 -5.13 -18.39
C VAL A 56 4.62 -6.45 -17.74
N ASP A 57 5.54 -7.40 -17.66
CA ASP A 57 5.27 -8.70 -17.03
C ASP A 57 4.80 -8.52 -15.56
N LYS A 58 3.69 -9.19 -15.20
CA LYS A 58 3.11 -9.16 -13.87
C LYS A 58 4.13 -9.60 -12.81
N ALA A 59 4.96 -10.60 -13.12
CA ALA A 59 6.02 -11.06 -12.22
C ALA A 59 7.07 -9.97 -11.93
N ALA A 60 7.35 -9.10 -12.91
CA ALA A 60 8.24 -7.95 -12.70
C ALA A 60 7.60 -6.90 -11.80
N ILE A 61 6.29 -6.67 -11.91
CA ILE A 61 5.55 -5.76 -11.02
C ILE A 61 5.58 -6.30 -9.58
N GLU A 62 5.27 -7.58 -9.39
CA GLU A 62 5.28 -8.22 -8.07
C GLU A 62 6.67 -8.13 -7.41
N LYS A 63 7.73 -8.47 -8.17
CA LYS A 63 9.11 -8.33 -7.70
C LYS A 63 9.46 -6.89 -7.33
N ALA A 64 9.07 -5.91 -8.16
CA ALA A 64 9.32 -4.51 -7.86
C ALA A 64 8.58 -4.06 -6.60
N VAL A 65 7.37 -4.57 -6.33
CA VAL A 65 6.65 -4.28 -5.09
C VAL A 65 7.43 -4.76 -3.88
N ASP A 66 7.92 -6.00 -3.91
CA ASP A 66 8.69 -6.59 -2.81
C ASP A 66 10.04 -5.91 -2.57
N GLU A 67 10.69 -5.41 -3.62
CA GLU A 67 12.00 -4.74 -3.54
C GLU A 67 11.89 -3.27 -3.09
N VAL A 68 10.84 -2.57 -3.53
CA VAL A 68 10.70 -1.11 -3.32
C VAL A 68 9.95 -0.77 -2.03
N PHE A 69 8.98 -1.60 -1.62
CA PHE A 69 8.08 -1.27 -0.53
C PHE A 69 8.23 -2.19 0.68
N ASP A 70 8.69 -1.64 1.80
CA ASP A 70 8.69 -2.35 3.08
C ASP A 70 7.32 -2.22 3.76
N LEU A 71 6.48 -3.25 3.58
CA LEU A 71 5.12 -3.29 4.12
C LEU A 71 5.04 -3.72 5.59
N ARG A 72 6.14 -3.74 6.35
CA ARG A 72 6.05 -3.95 7.81
C ARG A 72 5.40 -2.73 8.47
N PRO A 73 4.50 -2.86 9.47
CA PRO A 73 3.80 -1.73 10.10
C PRO A 73 4.74 -0.62 10.60
N GLY A 74 5.90 -1.00 11.15
CA GLY A 74 6.92 -0.05 11.59
C GLY A 74 7.54 0.76 10.45
N ALA A 75 7.82 0.11 9.32
CA ALA A 75 8.36 0.75 8.12
C ALA A 75 7.31 1.66 7.47
N ILE A 76 6.08 1.19 7.31
CA ILE A 76 4.95 2.01 6.82
C ILE A 76 4.80 3.29 7.64
N MET A 77 4.84 3.19 8.97
CA MET A 77 4.74 4.36 9.85
C MET A 77 5.88 5.36 9.66
N ARG A 78 7.11 4.86 9.46
CA ARG A 78 8.30 5.67 9.23
C ARG A 78 8.26 6.34 7.85
N ASP A 79 8.03 5.56 6.80
CA ASP A 79 8.17 6.00 5.42
C ASP A 79 7.04 6.94 4.98
N LEU A 80 5.85 6.78 5.56
CA LEU A 80 4.72 7.69 5.34
C LEU A 80 4.60 8.78 6.43
N ASP A 81 5.54 8.81 7.39
CA ASP A 81 5.58 9.77 8.50
C ASP A 81 4.21 9.95 9.18
N LEU A 82 3.66 8.83 9.68
CA LEU A 82 2.28 8.76 10.15
C LEU A 82 2.10 9.23 11.59
N ARG A 83 3.16 9.37 12.39
CA ARG A 83 3.07 9.77 13.81
C ARG A 83 2.95 11.29 13.97
N ARG A 84 1.95 11.87 13.30
CA ARG A 84 1.66 13.30 13.28
C ARG A 84 0.16 13.55 13.34
N PRO A 85 -0.30 14.75 13.76
CA PRO A 85 -1.71 15.10 13.84
C PRO A 85 -2.33 15.42 12.45
N ILE A 86 -2.23 14.49 11.50
CA ILE A 86 -2.65 14.70 10.09
C ILE A 86 -4.05 14.15 9.76
N TYR A 87 -4.64 13.32 10.64
CA TYR A 87 -5.84 12.54 10.31
C TYR A 87 -7.15 13.31 10.27
N ARG A 88 -7.26 14.46 10.95
CA ARG A 88 -8.51 15.26 10.97
C ARG A 88 -8.92 15.68 9.57
N LYS A 89 -7.93 16.03 8.73
CA LYS A 89 -8.14 16.46 7.34
C LYS A 89 -8.77 15.35 6.50
N THR A 90 -8.58 14.08 6.83
CA THR A 90 -9.06 12.93 6.05
C THR A 90 -10.39 12.37 6.55
N ALA A 91 -10.98 12.93 7.60
CA ALA A 91 -12.20 12.41 8.22
C ALA A 91 -13.48 12.67 7.39
N ALA A 92 -13.42 13.52 6.38
CA ALA A 92 -14.49 13.82 5.44
C ALA A 92 -13.92 13.88 4.01
N TYR A 93 -14.79 13.65 3.01
CA TYR A 93 -14.46 13.71 1.58
C TYR A 93 -13.41 12.68 1.10
N GLY A 94 -13.24 11.60 1.88
CA GLY A 94 -12.38 10.48 1.52
C GLY A 94 -10.93 10.61 1.97
N HIS A 95 -10.29 9.45 2.15
CA HIS A 95 -8.90 9.34 2.55
C HIS A 95 -7.91 9.37 1.37
N PHE A 96 -8.40 9.12 0.15
CA PHE A 96 -7.58 8.95 -1.05
C PHE A 96 -8.09 9.82 -2.19
N GLY A 97 -7.22 10.12 -3.17
CA GLY A 97 -7.59 10.91 -4.36
C GLY A 97 -7.73 12.40 -4.09
N ARG A 98 -7.08 12.89 -3.03
CA ARG A 98 -7.00 14.29 -2.64
C ARG A 98 -5.66 14.90 -3.01
#